data_AF-A0A520X6R6-F1
#
_entry.id   AF-A0A520X6R6-F1
#
_cell.length_a   1.000
_cell.length_b   1.000
_cell.length_c   1.000
_cell.angle_alpha   90.00
_cell.angle_beta   90.00
_cell.angle_gamma   90.00
#
_symmetry.space_group_name_H-M   'P 1'
#
loop_
_entity.id
_entity.type
_entity.pdbx_description
1 polymer ?
#
loop_
_entity_poly.entity_id
_entity_poly.type
_entity_poly.pdbx_seq_one_letter_code
_entity_poly.pdbx_strand_id
1 'polypeptide(L)'
;MKFNLYKYIISITFLAFILSLALSGCSYYVKPVPPPLTISEIANLCKRHVPKLTIIKRLRASHEIFYLTARQIIKLHKEGITSGVLNYMLRTGIRKKQHRAFKRGQHMQPCWVWQNWQWTPFAPYPYFYPY
;
A
#
# COMPACT_ATOMS: atom_id res chain seq x y z
N MET A 1 -30.38 -10.60 -56.02
CA MET A 1 -29.84 -11.31 -54.82
C MET A 1 -28.51 -10.74 -54.27
N LYS A 2 -27.91 -9.65 -54.81
CA LYS A 2 -26.61 -9.11 -54.34
C LYS A 2 -26.69 -8.11 -53.17
N PHE A 3 -27.87 -7.53 -52.91
CA PHE A 3 -28.08 -6.47 -51.91
C PHE A 3 -27.93 -6.95 -50.45
N ASN A 4 -28.32 -8.19 -50.16
CA ASN A 4 -28.18 -8.78 -48.83
C ASN A 4 -26.73 -9.13 -48.51
N LEU A 5 -25.93 -9.52 -49.51
CA LEU A 5 -24.52 -9.87 -49.34
C LEU A 5 -23.69 -8.66 -48.85
N TYR A 6 -23.92 -7.49 -49.45
CA TYR A 6 -23.30 -6.22 -49.05
C TYR A 6 -23.64 -5.82 -47.60
N LYS A 7 -24.87 -6.08 -47.17
CA LYS A 7 -25.34 -5.75 -45.81
C LYS A 7 -24.65 -6.61 -44.74
N TYR A 8 -24.42 -7.90 -45.02
CA TYR A 8 -23.66 -8.78 -44.13
C TYR A 8 -22.18 -8.42 -44.08
N ILE A 9 -21.57 -8.07 -45.23
CA ILE A 9 -20.16 -7.66 -45.29
C ILE A 9 -19.93 -6.40 -44.45
N ILE A 10 -20.82 -5.38 -44.53
CA ILE A 10 -20.73 -4.17 -43.71
C ILE A 10 -20.93 -4.49 -42.22
N SER A 11 -21.87 -5.36 -41.87
CA SER A 11 -22.10 -5.73 -40.48
C SER A 11 -20.89 -6.44 -39.87
N ILE A 12 -20.20 -7.29 -40.64
CA ILE A 12 -19.02 -8.03 -40.18
C ILE A 12 -17.83 -7.09 -39.99
N THR A 13 -17.61 -6.14 -40.91
CA THR A 13 -16.51 -5.17 -40.78
C THR A 13 -16.73 -4.23 -39.59
N PHE A 14 -17.98 -3.79 -39.34
CA PHE A 14 -18.31 -2.97 -38.18
C PHE A 14 -18.06 -3.72 -36.86
N LEU A 15 -18.45 -4.99 -36.79
CA LEU A 15 -18.27 -5.82 -35.61
C LEU A 15 -16.78 -6.11 -35.35
N ALA A 16 -16.00 -6.37 -36.40
CA ALA A 16 -14.55 -6.55 -36.30
C ALA A 16 -13.83 -5.27 -35.84
N PHE A 17 -14.31 -4.10 -36.28
CA PHE A 17 -13.77 -2.81 -35.86
C PHE A 17 -14.02 -2.55 -34.37
N ILE A 18 -15.26 -2.76 -33.90
CA ILE A 18 -15.63 -2.62 -32.48
C ILE A 18 -14.82 -3.58 -31.60
N LEU A 19 -14.62 -4.83 -32.06
CA LEU A 19 -13.82 -5.82 -31.34
C LEU A 19 -12.36 -5.37 -31.23
N SER A 20 -11.78 -4.81 -32.29
CA SER A 20 -10.40 -4.31 -32.27
C SER A 20 -10.22 -3.14 -31.30
N LEU A 21 -11.21 -2.25 -31.18
CA LEU A 21 -11.19 -1.17 -30.18
C LEU A 21 -11.26 -1.73 -28.75
N ALA A 22 -12.08 -2.76 -28.49
CA ALA A 22 -12.22 -3.37 -27.17
C ALA A 22 -10.92 -4.02 -26.67
N LEU A 23 -10.05 -4.52 -27.55
CA LEU A 23 -8.78 -5.14 -27.18
C LEU A 23 -7.62 -4.15 -26.94
N SER A 24 -7.78 -2.86 -27.28
CA SER A 24 -6.69 -1.86 -27.15
C SER A 24 -6.52 -1.26 -25.74
N GLY A 25 -7.26 -1.74 -24.74
CA GLY A 25 -7.47 -1.04 -23.46
C GLY A 25 -6.74 -1.53 -22.20
N CYS A 26 -5.78 -2.45 -22.26
CA CYS A 26 -5.08 -2.94 -21.04
C CYS A 26 -3.60 -2.57 -20.98
N SER A 27 -3.29 -1.27 -21.14
CA SER A 27 -1.98 -0.73 -20.75
C SER A 27 -2.10 -0.14 -19.35
N TYR A 28 -1.81 -0.95 -18.32
CA TYR A 28 -1.70 -0.45 -16.95
C TYR A 28 -0.32 0.20 -16.78
N TYR A 29 -0.28 1.54 -16.73
CA TYR A 29 0.94 2.28 -16.45
C TYR A 29 1.33 2.11 -14.98
N VAL A 30 2.25 1.17 -14.71
CA VAL A 30 2.87 1.01 -13.39
C VAL A 30 3.92 2.12 -13.22
N LYS A 31 3.68 3.08 -12.32
CA LYS A 31 4.75 4.02 -11.93
C LYS A 31 5.91 3.23 -11.31
N PRO A 32 7.16 3.45 -11.74
CA PRO A 32 8.30 2.81 -11.11
C PRO A 32 8.37 3.23 -9.64
N VAL A 33 8.39 2.24 -8.75
CA VAL A 33 8.56 2.47 -7.31
C VAL A 33 10.00 2.95 -7.11
N PRO A 34 10.22 4.10 -6.44
CA PRO A 34 11.57 4.57 -6.16
C PRO A 34 12.31 3.53 -5.32
N PRO A 35 13.65 3.44 -5.46
CA PRO A 35 14.45 2.45 -4.74
C PRO A 35 14.22 2.55 -3.22
N PRO A 36 14.30 1.41 -2.50
CA PRO A 36 14.17 1.39 -1.05
C PRO A 36 15.25 2.28 -0.42
N LEU A 37 14.85 3.09 0.56
CA LEU A 37 15.69 4.09 1.19
C LEU A 37 16.30 3.48 2.45
N THR A 38 17.57 3.11 2.37
CA THR A 38 18.27 2.48 3.50
C THR A 38 18.47 3.46 4.66
N ILE A 39 18.63 2.91 5.87
CA ILE A 39 18.85 3.71 7.10
C ILE A 39 20.09 4.61 6.98
N SER A 40 21.16 4.11 6.36
CA SER A 40 22.38 4.89 6.10
C SER A 40 22.14 6.04 5.13
N GLU A 41 21.33 5.83 4.09
CA GLU A 41 20.96 6.87 3.15
C GLU A 41 20.08 7.94 3.80
N ILE A 42 19.15 7.56 4.66
CA ILE A 42 18.35 8.49 5.47
C ILE A 42 19.27 9.33 6.36
N ALA A 43 20.24 8.70 7.03
CA ALA A 43 21.22 9.41 7.84
C ALA A 43 22.02 10.42 7.01
N ASN A 44 22.43 10.04 5.80
CA ASN A 44 23.12 10.95 4.88
C ASN A 44 22.23 12.12 4.42
N LEU A 45 20.96 11.89 4.14
CA LEU A 45 20.00 12.96 3.79
C LEU A 45 19.79 13.92 4.97
N CYS A 46 19.72 13.40 6.20
CA CYS A 46 19.64 14.23 7.39
C CYS A 46 20.92 15.06 7.60
N LYS A 47 22.11 14.46 7.43
CA LYS A 47 23.40 15.16 7.52
C LYS A 47 23.55 16.26 6.46
N ARG A 48 22.96 16.08 5.28
CA ARG A 48 22.89 17.10 4.22
C ARG A 48 21.84 18.18 4.46
N HIS A 49 21.25 18.24 5.67
CA HIS A 49 20.21 19.19 6.05
C HIS A 49 18.99 19.19 5.11
N VAL A 50 18.69 18.06 4.46
CA VAL A 50 17.49 17.95 3.62
C VAL A 50 16.25 18.14 4.50
N PRO A 51 15.27 18.96 4.10
CA PRO A 51 14.08 19.20 4.89
C PRO A 51 13.36 17.91 5.27
N LYS A 52 12.97 17.79 6.55
CA LYS A 52 12.23 16.63 7.09
C LYS A 52 11.07 16.20 6.19
N LEU A 53 10.25 17.15 5.71
CA LEU A 53 9.08 16.87 4.88
C LEU A 53 9.46 16.19 3.55
N THR A 54 10.59 16.60 2.96
CA THR A 54 11.11 16.00 1.73
C THR A 54 11.57 14.56 1.97
N ILE A 55 12.26 14.31 3.09
CA ILE A 55 12.68 12.95 3.48
C ILE A 55 11.44 12.07 3.72
N ILE A 56 10.45 12.55 4.46
CA ILE A 56 9.19 11.81 4.71
C ILE A 56 8.43 11.52 3.41
N LYS A 57 8.39 12.47 2.46
CA LYS A 57 7.78 12.24 1.14
C LYS A 57 8.48 11.11 0.38
N ARG A 58 9.82 11.09 0.39
CA ARG A 58 10.61 10.00 -0.22
C ARG A 58 10.35 8.65 0.46
N LEU A 59 10.34 8.62 1.80
CA LEU A 59 10.03 7.41 2.57
C LEU A 59 8.61 6.91 2.33
N ARG A 60 7.64 7.82 2.11
CA ARG A 60 6.28 7.42 1.73
C ARG A 60 6.25 6.80 0.33
N ALA A 61 7.02 7.37 -0.60
CA ALA A 61 7.08 6.89 -1.97
C ALA A 61 7.78 5.53 -2.10
N SER A 62 8.78 5.23 -1.26
CA SER A 62 9.48 3.94 -1.26
C SER A 62 8.66 2.78 -0.66
N HIS A 63 7.56 3.08 0.04
CA HIS A 63 6.71 2.09 0.72
C HIS A 63 7.44 1.16 1.71
N GLU A 64 8.59 1.61 2.20
CA GLU A 64 9.44 0.80 3.07
C GLU A 64 8.94 0.80 4.51
N ILE A 65 9.14 -0.33 5.19
CA ILE A 65 8.65 -0.57 6.55
C ILE A 65 9.85 -0.83 7.45
N PHE A 66 10.05 0.04 8.44
CA PHE A 66 11.17 -0.04 9.36
C PHE A 66 10.74 -0.69 10.68
N TYR A 67 11.44 -1.76 11.07
CA TYR A 67 11.30 -2.38 12.39
C TYR A 67 12.46 -1.93 13.27
N LEU A 68 12.29 -0.77 13.91
CA LEU A 68 13.30 -0.20 14.78
C LEU A 68 13.14 -0.73 16.21
N THR A 69 14.25 -1.15 16.82
CA THR A 69 14.34 -1.43 18.26
C THR A 69 14.66 -0.15 19.04
N ALA A 70 14.37 -0.12 20.36
CA ALA A 70 14.68 1.04 21.20
C ALA A 70 16.17 1.44 21.13
N ARG A 71 17.08 0.46 21.13
CA ARG A 71 18.52 0.70 21.00
C ARG A 71 18.89 1.34 19.65
N GLN A 72 18.26 0.91 18.56
CA GLN A 72 18.46 1.51 17.24
C GLN A 72 17.92 2.94 17.18
N ILE A 73 16.75 3.21 17.76
CA ILE A 73 16.18 4.56 17.84
C ILE A 73 17.16 5.53 18.51
N ILE A 74 17.70 5.13 19.67
CA ILE A 74 18.69 5.94 20.40
C ILE A 74 19.95 6.16 19.55
N LYS A 75 20.45 5.12 18.89
CA LYS A 75 21.62 5.22 18.02
C LYS A 75 21.38 6.19 16.85
N LEU A 76 20.26 6.05 16.16
CA LEU A 76 19.89 6.90 15.02
C LEU A 76 19.64 8.36 15.42
N HIS A 77 19.07 8.58 16.60
CA HIS A 77 18.95 9.91 17.17
C HIS A 77 20.32 10.55 17.44
N LYS A 78 21.27 9.78 18.02
CA LYS A 78 22.66 10.22 18.23
C LYS A 78 23.41 10.49 16.92
N GLU A 79 23.06 9.78 15.84
CA GLU A 79 23.63 9.99 14.49
C GLU A 79 23.11 11.25 13.78
N GLY A 80 22.22 12.01 14.42
CA GLY A 80 21.70 13.28 13.90
C GLY A 80 20.44 13.15 13.04
N ILE A 81 19.76 11.99 13.06
CA ILE A 81 18.48 11.85 12.38
C ILE A 81 17.42 12.64 13.14
N THR A 82 16.74 13.55 12.45
CA THR A 82 15.70 14.38 13.05
C THR A 82 14.58 13.53 13.64
N SER A 83 14.13 13.88 14.85
CA SER A 83 13.08 13.16 15.60
C SER A 83 11.81 12.94 14.78
N GLY A 84 11.44 13.89 13.92
CA GLY A 84 10.26 13.76 13.08
C GLY A 84 10.39 12.72 11.96
N VAL A 85 11.59 12.51 11.39
CA VAL A 85 11.83 11.40 10.45
C VAL A 85 11.81 10.07 11.22
N LEU A 86 12.45 10.02 12.38
CA LEU A 86 12.51 8.83 13.23
C LEU A 86 11.11 8.37 13.69
N ASN A 87 10.26 9.31 14.12
CA ASN A 87 8.86 9.05 14.47
C ASN A 87 8.05 8.53 13.29
N TYR A 88 8.31 9.03 12.08
CA TYR A 88 7.66 8.52 10.88
C TYR A 88 8.04 7.06 10.60
N MET A 89 9.34 6.74 10.66
CA MET A 89 9.85 5.37 10.50
C MET A 89 9.27 4.42 11.56
N LEU A 90 9.17 4.84 12.82
CA LEU A 90 8.57 4.03 13.88
C LEU A 90 7.08 3.76 13.61
N ARG A 91 6.35 4.80 13.19
CA ARG A 91 4.92 4.72 12.91
C ARG A 91 4.60 3.74 11.78
N THR A 92 5.43 3.65 10.74
CA THR A 92 5.20 2.68 9.64
C THR A 92 5.30 1.24 10.13
N GLY A 93 6.29 0.91 10.97
CA GLY A 93 6.43 -0.40 11.59
C GLY A 93 5.24 -0.78 12.48
N ILE A 94 4.78 0.15 13.33
CA ILE A 94 3.60 -0.05 14.20
C ILE A 94 2.35 -0.32 13.36
N ARG A 95 2.09 0.50 12.34
CA ARG A 95 0.93 0.32 11.44
C ARG A 95 0.95 -1.04 10.75
N LYS A 96 2.12 -1.54 10.33
CA LYS A 96 2.21 -2.86 9.71
C LYS A 96 1.91 -3.98 10.70
N LYS A 97 2.38 -3.88 11.95
CA LYS A 97 2.05 -4.84 13.01
C LYS A 97 0.56 -4.85 13.31
N GLN A 98 -0.06 -3.68 13.44
CA GLN A 98 -1.51 -3.53 13.64
C GLN A 98 -2.29 -4.15 12.47
N HIS A 99 -1.89 -3.86 11.23
CA HIS A 99 -2.53 -4.42 10.04
C HIS A 99 -2.44 -5.96 10.00
N ARG A 100 -1.29 -6.53 10.39
CA ARG A 100 -1.13 -7.98 10.50
C ARG A 100 -2.00 -8.57 11.61
N ALA A 101 -2.06 -7.93 12.77
CA ALA A 101 -2.91 -8.36 13.89
C ALA A 101 -4.38 -8.34 13.48
N PHE A 102 -4.82 -7.28 12.82
CA PHE A 102 -6.18 -7.14 12.28
C PHE A 102 -6.51 -8.25 11.27
N LYS A 103 -5.63 -8.50 10.29
CA LYS A 103 -5.84 -9.60 9.32
C LYS A 103 -5.93 -10.98 9.97
N ARG A 104 -5.12 -11.24 11.00
CA ARG A 104 -5.23 -12.49 11.77
C ARG A 104 -6.55 -12.57 12.53
N GLY A 105 -6.97 -11.47 13.15
CA GLY A 105 -8.27 -11.38 13.81
C GLY A 105 -9.44 -11.64 12.85
N GLN A 106 -9.41 -11.08 11.64
CA GLN A 106 -10.41 -11.35 10.60
C GLN A 106 -10.41 -12.81 10.15
N HIS A 107 -9.24 -13.41 9.94
CA HIS A 107 -9.15 -14.82 9.56
C HIS A 107 -9.58 -15.78 10.69
N MET A 108 -9.58 -15.29 11.93
CA MET A 108 -10.10 -16.00 13.10
C MET A 108 -11.59 -15.74 13.37
N GLN A 109 -12.30 -15.01 12.49
CA GLN A 109 -13.75 -14.88 12.55
C GLN A 109 -14.40 -15.89 11.60
N PRO A 110 -14.68 -17.13 12.04
CA PRO A 110 -15.59 -17.99 11.29
C PRO A 110 -16.95 -17.27 11.17
N CYS A 111 -17.61 -17.44 10.03
CA CYS A 111 -18.90 -16.84 9.70
C CYS A 111 -20.00 -17.04 10.78
N TRP A 112 -19.85 -18.02 11.66
CA TRP A 112 -20.72 -18.29 12.81
C TRP A 112 -20.59 -17.27 13.97
N VAL A 113 -19.52 -16.45 14.02
CA VAL A 113 -19.32 -15.45 15.09
C VAL A 113 -20.32 -14.28 15.00
N TRP A 114 -20.89 -14.01 13.82
CA TRP A 114 -21.90 -12.97 13.64
C TRP A 114 -23.23 -13.26 14.34
N GLN A 115 -23.57 -14.53 14.60
CA GLN A 115 -24.84 -14.90 15.24
C GLN A 115 -24.79 -14.95 16.77
N ASN A 116 -23.61 -14.81 17.40
CA ASN A 116 -23.47 -15.09 18.83
C ASN A 116 -22.55 -14.11 19.57
N TRP A 117 -22.74 -12.80 19.32
CA TRP A 117 -22.01 -11.70 19.98
C TRP A 117 -22.08 -11.70 21.52
N GLN A 118 -22.96 -12.51 22.13
CA GLN A 118 -23.16 -12.59 23.57
C GLN A 118 -22.30 -13.67 24.27
N TRP A 119 -21.67 -14.60 23.53
CA TRP A 119 -21.12 -15.85 24.12
C TRP A 119 -19.64 -16.15 23.78
N THR A 120 -18.85 -15.18 23.31
CA THR A 120 -17.42 -15.41 23.01
C THR A 120 -16.50 -14.72 24.03
N PRO A 121 -16.01 -15.42 25.07
CA PRO A 121 -15.06 -14.84 26.04
C PRO A 121 -13.69 -14.49 25.43
N PHE A 122 -13.44 -14.88 24.17
CA PHE A 122 -12.17 -14.67 23.46
C PHE A 122 -12.32 -13.97 22.10
N ALA A 123 -13.44 -13.30 21.82
CA ALA A 123 -13.50 -12.44 20.64
C ALA A 123 -12.48 -11.31 20.81
N PRO A 124 -11.54 -11.11 19.86
CA PRO A 124 -10.63 -9.97 19.93
C PRO A 124 -11.47 -8.71 19.80
N TYR A 125 -11.63 -7.99 20.92
CA TYR A 125 -12.36 -6.74 20.95
C TYR A 125 -11.95 -5.87 19.75
N PRO A 126 -12.90 -5.35 18.96
CA PRO A 126 -12.58 -4.34 17.98
C PRO A 126 -12.18 -3.10 18.77
N TYR A 127 -10.89 -2.95 19.09
CA TYR A 127 -10.35 -1.71 19.62
C TYR A 127 -10.46 -0.68 18.50
N PHE A 128 -11.63 -0.07 18.42
CA PHE A 128 -11.88 1.15 17.69
C PHE A 128 -11.01 2.20 18.40
N TYR A 129 -9.86 2.51 17.82
CA TYR A 129 -9.09 3.69 18.20
C TYR A 129 -9.65 4.85 17.38
N PRO A 130 -10.57 5.68 17.94
CA PRO A 130 -10.82 6.98 17.34
C PRO A 130 -9.51 7.77 17.48
N TYR A 131 -8.94 8.19 16.36
CA TYR A 131 -7.94 9.25 16.31
C TYR A 131 -8.64 10.52 15.86
#